data_AF-A0A9C8WIB6-F1
#
_entry.id   AF-A0A9C8WIB6-F1
#
_cell.length_a   1.000
_cell.length_b   1.000
_cell.length_c   1.000
_cell.angle_alpha   90.00
_cell.angle_beta   90.00
_cell.angle_gamma   90.00
#
_symmetry.space_group_name_H-M   'P 1'
#
loop_
_entity.id
_entity.type
_entity.pdbx_description
1 polymer ?
#
loop_
_entity_poly.entity_id
_entity_poly.type
_entity_poly.pdbx_seq_one_letter_code
_entity_poly.pdbx_strand_id
1 'polypeptide(L)'
;MKRPETPNPRTYIHPIWSGIGCLLVVLIPLAGWALSAPALDLATAQGISISPELSKAVWIPPLSLGESSIGGMWVSLFYARLLFTSVLSVVVFTLLTLVYSLIYRMSGGGKGNPLDLDMPRSSGRRRRR
;
A
#
# COMPACT_ATOMS: atom_id res chain seq x y z
N MET A 1 29.75 31.38 7.83
CA MET A 1 30.00 29.93 7.99
C MET A 1 28.69 29.29 8.43
N LYS A 2 27.98 28.55 7.56
CA LYS A 2 26.68 27.93 7.87
C LYS A 2 26.96 26.60 8.59
N ARG A 3 26.44 26.41 9.82
CA ARG A 3 26.56 25.11 10.53
C ARG A 3 25.80 24.05 9.72
N PRO A 4 26.35 22.83 9.56
CA PRO A 4 25.57 21.72 9.03
C PRO A 4 24.44 21.42 10.01
N GLU A 5 23.20 21.48 9.53
CA GLU A 5 22.05 21.03 10.31
C GLU A 5 22.15 19.52 10.48
N THR A 6 22.19 19.05 11.72
CA THR A 6 22.17 17.63 12.02
C THR A 6 20.76 17.08 11.76
N PRO A 7 20.62 15.93 11.09
CA PRO A 7 19.31 15.32 10.84
C PRO A 7 18.56 15.15 12.16
N ASN A 8 17.31 15.60 12.21
CA ASN A 8 16.44 15.43 13.37
C ASN A 8 16.20 13.92 13.58
N PRO A 9 16.52 13.36 14.76
CA PRO A 9 16.34 11.92 15.04
C PRO A 9 14.88 11.48 14.91
N ARG A 10 13.92 12.40 15.03
CA ARG A 10 12.48 12.12 14.83
C ARG A 10 12.10 11.79 13.40
N THR A 11 12.97 12.06 12.43
CA THR A 11 12.74 11.79 11.01
C THR A 11 13.37 10.45 10.58
N TYR A 12 14.02 9.73 11.49
CA TYR A 12 14.59 8.41 11.20
C TYR A 12 13.47 7.37 11.13
N ILE A 13 12.99 7.11 9.91
CA ILE A 13 12.03 6.03 9.64
C ILE A 13 12.81 4.72 9.59
N HIS A 14 12.44 3.76 10.45
CA HIS A 14 13.08 2.46 10.44
C HIS A 14 12.86 1.77 9.07
N PRO A 15 13.91 1.22 8.44
CA PRO A 15 13.84 0.67 7.08
C PRO A 15 12.82 -0.48 6.95
N ILE A 16 12.54 -1.20 8.04
CA ILE A 16 11.53 -2.26 8.10
C ILE A 16 10.12 -1.69 7.83
N TRP A 17 9.82 -0.51 8.37
CA TRP A 17 8.51 0.14 8.18
C TRP A 17 8.32 0.64 6.75
N SER A 18 9.40 1.08 6.09
CA SER A 18 9.37 1.40 4.65
C SER A 18 9.12 0.17 3.78
N GLY A 19 9.69 -0.99 4.17
CA GLY A 19 9.49 -2.27 3.47
C GLY A 19 8.05 -2.77 3.53
N ILE A 20 7.42 -2.72 4.71
CA ILE A 20 6.02 -3.14 4.88
C ILE A 20 5.07 -2.29 4.03
N GLY A 21 5.30 -0.97 3.99
CA GLY A 21 4.52 -0.06 3.14
C GLY A 21 4.60 -0.42 1.66
N CYS A 22 5.81 -0.69 1.15
CA CYS A 22 6.01 -1.11 -0.23
C CYS A 22 5.28 -2.42 -0.55
N LEU A 23 5.38 -3.39 0.35
CA LEU A 23 4.73 -4.69 0.19
C LEU A 23 3.19 -4.55 0.18
N LEU A 24 2.64 -3.69 1.04
CA LEU A 24 1.19 -3.39 1.09
C LEU A 24 0.68 -2.72 -0.19
N VAL A 25 1.47 -1.84 -0.82
CA VAL A 25 1.08 -1.20 -2.10
C VAL A 25 0.84 -2.23 -3.20
N VAL A 26 1.53 -3.38 -3.16
CA VAL A 26 1.33 -4.47 -4.13
C VAL A 26 0.27 -5.45 -3.67
N LEU A 27 0.28 -5.84 -2.38
CA LEU A 27 -0.67 -6.82 -1.86
C LEU A 27 -2.11 -6.31 -1.86
N ILE A 28 -2.34 -5.02 -1.55
CA ILE A 28 -3.70 -4.48 -1.41
C ILE A 28 -4.47 -4.54 -2.75
N PRO A 29 -3.94 -4.05 -3.88
CA PRO A 29 -4.61 -4.19 -5.18
C PRO A 29 -4.79 -5.64 -5.60
N LEU A 30 -3.81 -6.50 -5.30
CA LEU A 30 -3.88 -7.93 -5.65
C LEU A 30 -5.02 -8.64 -4.89
N ALA A 31 -5.11 -8.39 -3.58
CA ALA A 31 -6.19 -8.88 -2.74
C ALA A 31 -7.53 -8.27 -3.13
N GLY A 32 -7.57 -6.97 -3.43
CA GLY A 32 -8.77 -6.27 -3.88
C GLY A 32 -9.31 -6.85 -5.19
N TRP A 33 -8.43 -7.21 -6.12
CA TRP A 33 -8.82 -7.87 -7.36
C TRP A 33 -9.44 -9.25 -7.09
N ALA A 34 -8.81 -10.05 -6.22
CA ALA A 34 -9.33 -11.37 -5.85
C ALA A 34 -10.69 -11.28 -5.14
N LEU A 35 -10.88 -10.27 -4.28
CA LEU A 35 -12.13 -10.03 -3.55
C LEU A 35 -13.23 -9.42 -4.43
N SER A 36 -12.88 -8.77 -5.54
CA SER A 36 -13.86 -8.14 -6.42
C SER A 36 -14.83 -9.14 -7.07
N ALA A 37 -14.37 -10.37 -7.37
CA ALA A 37 -15.20 -11.40 -7.98
C ALA A 37 -16.37 -11.83 -7.08
N PRO A 38 -16.14 -12.37 -5.86
CA PRO A 38 -17.25 -12.76 -4.98
C PRO A 38 -18.09 -11.55 -4.53
N ALA A 39 -17.50 -10.36 -4.42
CA ALA A 39 -18.26 -9.16 -4.07
C ALA A 39 -19.30 -8.77 -5.14
N LEU A 40 -18.94 -8.87 -6.43
CA LEU A 40 -19.86 -8.60 -7.53
C LEU A 40 -20.93 -9.70 -7.66
N ASP A 41 -20.56 -10.96 -7.41
CA ASP A 41 -21.52 -12.07 -7.40
C ASP A 41 -22.57 -11.88 -6.29
N LEU A 42 -22.15 -11.44 -5.10
CA LEU A 42 -23.08 -11.11 -4.01
C LEU A 42 -23.95 -9.89 -4.33
N ALA A 43 -23.38 -8.84 -4.93
CA ALA A 43 -24.13 -7.65 -5.31
C ALA A 43 -25.24 -7.97 -6.33
N THR A 44 -24.92 -8.78 -7.34
CA THR A 44 -25.90 -9.21 -8.35
C THR A 44 -26.96 -10.15 -7.76
N ALA A 45 -26.59 -11.05 -6.85
CA ALA A 45 -27.53 -11.90 -6.12
C ALA A 45 -28.52 -11.11 -5.25
N GLN A 46 -28.09 -9.95 -4.73
CA GLN A 46 -28.95 -9.03 -3.96
C GLN A 46 -29.80 -8.11 -4.84
N GLY A 47 -29.77 -8.28 -6.17
CA GLY A 47 -30.55 -7.49 -7.12
C GLY A 47 -29.96 -6.12 -7.45
N ILE A 48 -28.71 -5.85 -7.06
CA ILE A 48 -28.03 -4.60 -7.44
C ILE A 48 -27.72 -4.65 -8.93
N SER A 49 -28.42 -3.83 -9.71
CA SER A 49 -28.27 -3.76 -11.16
C SER A 49 -26.96 -3.06 -11.51
N ILE A 50 -26.03 -3.78 -12.13
CA ILE A 50 -24.77 -3.20 -12.61
C ILE A 50 -25.06 -2.48 -13.92
N SER A 51 -24.63 -1.22 -14.03
CA SER A 51 -24.78 -0.43 -15.26
C SER A 51 -24.15 -1.15 -16.46
N PRO A 52 -24.80 -1.17 -17.64
CA PRO A 52 -24.32 -1.89 -18.82
C PRO A 52 -22.96 -1.41 -19.34
N GLU A 53 -22.52 -0.21 -18.94
CA GLU A 53 -21.18 0.28 -19.26
C GLU A 53 -20.09 -0.44 -18.47
N LEU A 54 -20.40 -0.89 -17.25
CA LEU A 54 -19.46 -1.61 -16.36
C LEU A 54 -19.45 -3.12 -16.60
N SER A 55 -20.48 -3.66 -17.26
CA SER A 55 -20.56 -5.08 -17.62
C SER A 55 -19.88 -5.43 -18.94
N LYS A 56 -19.30 -4.44 -19.64
CA LYS A 56 -18.57 -4.69 -20.89
C LYS A 56 -17.42 -5.67 -20.66
N ALA A 57 -17.47 -6.78 -21.39
CA ALA A 57 -16.36 -7.72 -21.46
C ALA A 57 -15.23 -7.08 -22.27
N VAL A 58 -14.02 -7.08 -21.71
CA VAL A 58 -12.82 -6.58 -22.38
C VAL A 58 -12.02 -7.79 -22.83
N TRP A 59 -11.67 -7.81 -24.11
CA TRP A 59 -10.71 -8.77 -24.65
C TRP A 59 -9.30 -8.31 -24.29
N ILE A 60 -8.58 -9.15 -23.55
CA ILE A 60 -7.17 -8.91 -23.23
C ILE A 60 -6.36 -9.72 -24.24
N PRO A 61 -5.59 -9.07 -25.13
CA PRO A 61 -4.78 -9.79 -26.11
C PRO A 61 -3.74 -10.66 -25.39
N PRO A 62 -3.44 -11.85 -25.93
CA PRO A 62 -2.44 -12.73 -25.35
C PRO A 62 -1.08 -12.02 -25.28
N LEU A 63 -0.53 -11.91 -24.08
CA LEU A 63 0.83 -11.45 -23.87
C LEU A 63 1.78 -12.63 -24.08
N SER A 64 2.49 -12.64 -25.21
CA SER A 64 3.55 -13.61 -25.48
C SER A 64 4.81 -13.23 -24.69
N LEU A 65 4.91 -13.69 -23.45
CA LEU A 65 6.14 -13.66 -22.67
C LEU A 65 6.96 -14.92 -23.00
N GLY A 66 7.56 -14.96 -24.19
CA GLY A 66 8.40 -16.09 -24.63
C GLY A 66 7.62 -17.37 -24.93
N GLU A 67 8.14 -18.53 -24.48
CA GLU A 67 7.56 -19.86 -24.73
C GLU A 67 6.25 -20.12 -23.96
N SER A 68 5.99 -19.38 -22.89
CA SER A 68 4.73 -19.41 -22.15
C SER A 68 3.79 -18.33 -22.66
N SER A 69 2.89 -18.69 -23.58
CA SER A 69 1.77 -17.83 -23.93
C SER A 69 0.70 -17.90 -22.84
N ILE A 70 0.47 -16.80 -22.12
CA ILE A 70 -0.74 -16.63 -21.33
C ILE A 70 -1.86 -16.43 -22.36
N GLY A 71 -2.68 -17.47 -22.58
CA GLY A 71 -3.77 -17.45 -23.55
C GLY A 71 -4.71 -16.27 -23.29
N GLY A 72 -5.17 -15.62 -24.36
CA GLY A 72 -6.09 -14.49 -24.27
C GLY A 72 -7.34 -14.91 -23.49
N MET A 73 -7.65 -14.16 -22.42
CA MET A 73 -8.75 -14.48 -21.52
C MET A 73 -9.86 -13.44 -21.68
N TRP A 74 -11.09 -13.92 -21.87
CA TRP A 74 -12.27 -13.07 -21.79
C TRP A 74 -12.55 -12.73 -20.33
N VAL A 75 -12.34 -11.47 -19.95
CA VAL A 75 -12.68 -11.01 -18.60
C VAL A 75 -13.99 -10.24 -18.64
N SER A 76 -15.06 -10.93 -18.22
CA SER A 76 -16.36 -10.29 -17.98
C SER A 76 -16.26 -9.34 -16.78
N LEU A 77 -16.98 -8.21 -16.85
CA LEU A 77 -17.03 -7.19 -15.79
C LEU A 77 -15.66 -6.57 -15.43
N PHE A 78 -14.73 -6.45 -16.39
CA PHE A 78 -13.39 -5.93 -16.14
C PHE A 78 -13.40 -4.54 -15.47
N TYR A 79 -14.21 -3.62 -16.00
CA TYR A 79 -14.32 -2.27 -15.43
C TYR A 79 -14.96 -2.27 -14.04
N ALA A 80 -15.98 -3.09 -13.81
CA ALA A 80 -16.59 -3.24 -12.49
C ALA A 80 -15.55 -3.76 -11.48
N ARG A 81 -14.78 -4.79 -11.84
CA ARG A 81 -13.72 -5.36 -10.99
C ARG A 81 -12.63 -4.34 -10.69
N LEU A 82 -12.20 -3.57 -11.68
CA LEU A 82 -11.16 -2.55 -11.52
C LEU A 82 -11.65 -1.42 -10.60
N LEU A 83 -12.88 -0.93 -10.80
CA LEU A 83 -13.48 0.10 -9.96
C LEU A 83 -13.64 -0.41 -8.52
N PHE A 84 -14.18 -1.62 -8.34
CA PHE A 84 -14.33 -2.22 -7.01
C PHE A 84 -12.99 -2.41 -6.31
N THR A 85 -11.97 -2.90 -7.03
CA THR A 85 -10.60 -3.05 -6.53
C THR A 85 -10.03 -1.71 -6.09
N SER A 86 -10.20 -0.66 -6.90
CA SER A 86 -9.73 0.69 -6.58
C SER A 86 -10.39 1.23 -5.31
N VAL A 87 -11.73 1.14 -5.24
CA VAL A 87 -12.49 1.61 -4.06
C VAL A 87 -12.06 0.82 -2.81
N LEU A 88 -11.99 -0.50 -2.90
CA LEU A 88 -11.63 -1.38 -1.79
C LEU A 88 -10.18 -1.12 -1.34
N SER A 89 -9.27 -0.86 -2.29
CA SER A 89 -7.88 -0.49 -1.98
C SER A 89 -7.81 0.82 -1.19
N VAL A 90 -8.54 1.85 -1.61
CA VAL A 90 -8.62 3.13 -0.89
C VAL A 90 -9.20 2.94 0.51
N VAL A 91 -10.27 2.16 0.65
CA VAL A 91 -10.90 1.88 1.94
C VAL A 91 -9.94 1.15 2.87
N VAL A 92 -9.28 0.08 2.41
CA VAL A 92 -8.32 -0.69 3.20
C VAL A 92 -7.12 0.16 3.59
N PHE A 93 -6.58 0.97 2.67
CA PHE A 93 -5.47 1.87 2.96
C PHE A 93 -5.85 2.93 3.99
N THR A 94 -7.05 3.49 3.88
CA THR A 94 -7.58 4.47 4.84
C THR A 94 -7.74 3.83 6.22
N LEU A 95 -8.29 2.61 6.27
CA LEU A 95 -8.47 1.85 7.51
C LEU A 95 -7.12 1.54 8.18
N LEU A 96 -6.15 1.05 7.42
CA LEU A 96 -4.79 0.79 7.91
C LEU A 96 -4.13 2.06 8.44
N THR A 97 -4.28 3.17 7.73
CA THR A 97 -3.74 4.48 8.16
C THR A 97 -4.39 4.94 9.47
N LEU A 98 -5.71 4.79 9.59
CA LEU A 98 -6.43 5.07 10.83
C LEU A 98 -5.94 4.20 11.98
N VAL A 99 -5.86 2.89 11.79
CA VAL A 99 -5.37 1.95 12.80
C VAL A 99 -3.94 2.28 13.20
N TYR A 100 -3.06 2.54 12.24
CA TYR A 100 -1.69 2.96 12.48
C TYR A 100 -1.63 4.26 13.30
N SER A 101 -2.44 5.26 12.95
CA SER A 101 -2.50 6.52 13.70
C SER A 101 -3.00 6.30 15.14
N LEU A 102 -3.93 5.36 15.34
CA LEU A 102 -4.48 5.00 16.64
C LEU A 102 -3.41 4.30 17.49
N ILE A 103 -2.69 3.34 16.91
CA ILE A 103 -1.57 2.63 17.56
C ILE A 103 -0.47 3.64 17.90
N TYR A 104 -0.10 4.51 16.98
CA TYR A 104 0.92 5.54 17.20
C TYR A 104 0.51 6.48 18.35
N ARG A 105 -0.77 6.85 18.42
CA ARG A 105 -1.31 7.68 19.50
C ARG A 105 -1.34 6.94 20.84
N MET A 106 -1.70 5.66 20.85
CA MET A 106 -1.76 4.83 22.07
C MET A 106 -0.38 4.41 22.59
N SER A 107 0.57 4.14 21.69
CA SER A 107 1.95 3.78 22.04
C SER A 107 2.73 4.93 22.66
N GLY A 108 2.08 6.08 22.87
CA GLY A 108 2.70 7.25 23.45
C GLY A 108 3.77 7.79 22.49
N GLY A 109 3.35 8.47 21.42
CA GLY A 109 4.19 9.40 20.65
C GLY A 109 4.69 10.60 21.50
N GLY A 110 5.02 10.35 22.76
CA GLY A 110 5.53 11.26 23.75
C GLY A 110 7.04 11.32 23.66
N LYS A 111 7.55 12.55 23.73
CA LYS A 111 8.95 12.89 23.97
C LYS A 111 9.47 12.04 25.15
N GLY A 112 10.35 11.06 24.90
CA GLY A 112 11.08 10.36 25.97
C GLY A 112 10.95 8.83 26.04
N ASN A 113 10.65 8.13 24.94
CA ASN A 113 10.83 6.68 24.91
C ASN A 113 12.32 6.36 25.21
N PRO A 114 12.69 5.47 26.15
CA PRO A 114 14.09 5.16 26.49
C PRO A 114 14.94 4.59 25.34
N LEU A 115 14.31 4.20 24.22
CA LEU A 115 14.97 3.85 22.95
C LEU A 115 15.28 5.08 22.06
N ASP A 116 14.73 6.24 22.41
CA ASP A 116 14.82 7.53 21.72
C ASP A 116 15.95 8.39 22.34
N LEU A 117 17.01 7.73 22.81
CA LEU A 117 18.23 8.39 23.23
C LEU A 117 18.86 9.01 21.98
N ASP A 118 19.12 10.32 22.04
CA ASP A 118 19.88 11.04 21.02
C ASP A 118 21.10 10.18 20.61
N MET A 119 21.20 9.85 19.33
CA MET A 119 22.33 9.09 18.78
C MET A 119 23.63 9.72 19.32
N PRO A 120 24.53 8.94 19.94
CA PRO A 120 25.73 9.48 20.55
C PRO A 120 26.48 10.26 19.47
N ARG A 121 26.61 11.58 19.69
CA ARG A 121 27.32 12.47 18.79
C ARG A 121 28.71 11.87 18.59
N SER A 122 28.97 11.29 17.42
CA SER A 122 30.32 10.92 17.06
C SER A 122 31.07 12.24 16.85
N SER A 123 31.58 12.81 17.94
CA SER A 123 32.50 13.92 17.85
C SER A 123 33.70 13.36 17.11
N GLY A 124 33.77 13.64 15.81
CA GLY A 124 34.87 13.25 14.96
C GLY A 124 36.15 13.64 15.68
N ARG A 125 36.86 12.64 16.19
CA ARG A 125 38.11 12.82 16.92
C ARG A 125 39.06 13.40 15.89
N ARG A 126 39.19 14.72 15.91
CA ARG A 126 40.05 15.50 15.02
C ARG A 126 41.46 15.00 15.25
N ARG A 127 41.90 14.04 14.42
CA ARG A 127 43.24 13.49 14.45
C ARG A 127 44.19 14.63 14.14
N ARG A 128 44.79 15.20 15.19
CA ARG A 128 45.86 16.18 15.09
C ARG A 128 47.17 15.41 15.00
N ARG A 129 47.95 15.77 13.97
CA ARG A 129 49.29 15.31 13.60
C ARG A 129 49.33 14.04 12.77
#